data_AF-A0A381TJJ0-F1
#
_entry.id   AF-A0A381TJJ0-F1
#
_cell.length_a   1.000
_cell.length_b   1.000
_cell.length_c   1.000
_cell.angle_alpha   90.00
_cell.angle_beta   90.00
_cell.angle_gamma   90.00
#
_symmetry.space_group_name_H-M   'P 1'
#
loop_
_entity.id
_entity.type
_entity.pdbx_description
1 polymer ?
#
loop_
_entity_poly.entity_id
_entity_poly.type
_entity_poly.pdbx_seq_one_letter_code
_entity_poly.pdbx_strand_id
1 'polypeptide(L)' 'MSVPSDAIEGEIVTCAECGASFELVKAPNGFELKPAQTVGEDWGQ' A
#
# COMPACT_ATOMS: atom_id res chain seq x y z
N MET A 1 8.70 -9.07 -1.01
CA MET A 1 8.16 -7.72 -1.35
C MET A 1 9.28 -6.68 -1.40
N SER A 2 9.39 -5.93 -2.49
CA SER A 2 10.34 -4.80 -2.63
C SER A 2 9.56 -3.56 -3.08
N VAL A 3 9.82 -2.42 -2.45
CA VAL A 3 9.18 -1.13 -2.79
C VAL A 3 9.89 -0.53 -4.00
N PRO A 4 9.18 -0.06 -5.04
CA PRO A 4 9.80 0.64 -6.18
C PRO A 4 10.62 1.85 -5.74
N SER A 5 11.70 2.16 -6.46
CA SER A 5 12.53 3.34 -6.14
C SER A 5 11.83 4.67 -6.42
N ASP A 6 10.85 4.68 -7.32
CA ASP A 6 10.04 5.85 -7.69
C ASP A 6 8.72 5.92 -6.89
N ALA A 7 8.59 5.08 -5.87
CA ALA A 7 7.39 5.00 -5.05
C ALA A 7 7.11 6.32 -4.32
N ILE A 8 5.84 6.67 -4.23
CA ILE A 8 5.34 7.86 -3.52
C ILE A 8 4.45 7.47 -2.35
N GLU A 9 4.29 8.38 -1.39
CA GLU A 9 3.33 8.20 -0.30
C GLU A 9 1.91 8.05 -0.84
N GLY A 10 1.15 7.10 -0.30
CA GLY A 10 -0.20 6.75 -0.74
C GLY A 10 -0.25 5.82 -1.94
N GLU A 11 0.88 5.43 -2.54
CA GLU A 11 0.89 4.43 -3.61
C GLU A 11 0.42 3.07 -3.07
N ILE A 12 -0.40 2.38 -3.85
CA ILE A 12 -0.84 1.01 -3.57
C ILE A 12 0.09 0.04 -4.30
N VAL A 13 0.77 -0.81 -3.55
CA VAL A 13 1.65 -1.87 -4.07
C VAL A 13 1.05 -3.24 -3.79
N THR A 14 1.06 -4.12 -4.79
CA THR A 14 0.55 -5.49 -4.66
C THR A 14 1.70 -6.47 -4.46
N CYS A 15 1.59 -7.31 -3.43
CA CYS A 15 2.54 -8.38 -3.20
C CYS A 15 2.38 -9.47 -4.26
N ALA A 16 3.40 -9.67 -5.10
CA ALA A 16 3.40 -10.69 -6.14
C ALA A 16 3.31 -12.13 -5.59
N GLU A 17 3.65 -12.34 -4.32
CA GLU A 17 3.70 -13.68 -3.70
C GLU A 17 2.33 -14.11 -3.15
N CYS A 18 1.54 -13.20 -2.58
CA CYS A 18 0.25 -13.50 -1.94
C CYS A 18 -0.94 -12.74 -2.51
N GLY A 19 -0.73 -11.80 -3.44
CA GLY A 19 -1.77 -10.96 -4.03
C GLY A 19 -2.34 -9.88 -3.11
N ALA A 20 -1.84 -9.73 -1.88
CA ALA A 20 -2.30 -8.70 -0.96
C ALA A 20 -1.83 -7.30 -1.40
N SER A 21 -2.71 -6.31 -1.25
CA SER A 21 -2.40 -4.91 -1.56
C SER A 21 -2.04 -4.15 -0.27
N PHE A 22 -1.06 -3.25 -0.39
CA PHE A 22 -0.57 -2.42 0.70
C PHE A 22 -0.44 -0.97 0.26
N GLU A 23 -0.76 -0.03 1.14
CA GLU A 23 -0.51 1.39 0.97
C GLU A 23 0.84 1.78 1.57
N LEU A 24 1.61 2.58 0.83
CA LEU A 24 2.88 3.14 1.28
C LEU A 24 2.68 4.37 2.16
N VAL A 25 3.26 4.35 3.36
CA VAL A 25 3.19 5.48 4.31
C VAL A 25 4.60 5.94 4.64
N LYS A 26 4.88 7.25 4.63
CA LYS A 26 6.21 7.73 5.00
C LYS A 26 6.56 7.40 6.44
N ALA A 27 7.79 6.94 6.61
CA ALA A 27 8.43 6.67 7.88
C ALA A 27 9.84 7.30 7.90
N PRO A 28 10.49 7.43 9.08
CA PRO A 28 11.81 8.04 9.20
C PRO A 28 12.89 7.41 8.31
N ASN A 29 12.75 6.11 7.99
CA ASN A 29 13.72 5.34 7.22
C ASN A 29 13.19 4.90 5.84
N GLY A 30 12.18 5.59 5.29
CA GLY A 30 11.61 5.28 3.96
C GLY A 30 10.10 5.10 4.02
N PHE A 31 9.60 3.95 3.59
CA PHE A 31 8.18 3.61 3.60
C PHE A 31 7.89 2.42 4.51
N GLU A 32 6.76 2.50 5.19
CA GLU A 32 6.10 1.37 5.84
C GLU A 32 4.90 0.91 5.00
N LEU A 33 4.54 -0.37 5.13
CA LEU A 33 3.40 -0.97 4.43
C LEU A 33 2.21 -1.05 5.40
N LYS A 34 1.11 -0.40 5.07
CA LYS A 34 -0.20 -0.66 5.71
C LYS A 34 -1.06 -1.51 4.78
N PRO A 35 -1.87 -2.45 5.29
CA PRO A 35 -2.85 -3.13 4.45
C PRO A 35 -3.68 -2.09 3.69
N ALA A 36 -3.70 -2.18 2.36
CA ALA A 36 -4.54 -1.29 1.57
C ALA A 36 -5.98 -1.56 1.95
N GLN A 37 -6.79 -0.51 2.04
CA GLN A 37 -8.22 -0.70 2.23
C GLN A 37 -8.75 -1.47 1.01
N THR A 38 -9.18 -2.71 1.21
CA THR A 38 -10.05 -3.37 0.26
C THR A 38 -11.30 -2.51 0.14
N VAL A 39 -11.70 -2.16 -1.08
CA VAL A 39 -12.99 -1.50 -1.33
C VAL A 39 -14.06 -2.36 -0.67
N GLY A 40 -14.53 -1.91 0.48
CA GLY A 40 -15.31 -2.69 1.43
C GLY A 40 -16.38 -1.79 2.01
N GLU A 41 -17.51 -1.78 1.32
CA GLU A 41 -18.86 -1.53 1.88
C GLU A 41 -19.16 -0.13 2.47
N ASP A 42 -18.34 0.90 2.28
CA ASP A 42 -18.68 2.27 2.75
C ASP A 42 -18.19 3.36 1.78
N TRP A 43 -18.28 3.11 0.47
CA TRP A 43 -18.14 4.17 -0.54
C TRP A 43 -19.54 4.64 -0.93
N GLY A 44 -20.21 5.34 -0.01
CA GLY A 44 -21.46 6.06 -0.25
C GLY A 44 -22.71 5.44 0.39
N GLN A 45 -23.29 6.20 1.33
CA GLN A 45 -24.73 6.46 1.30
C GLN A 45 -24.98 7.78 0.58
#